data_AF-A0A1S5NPV0-F1
#
_entry.id   AF-A0A1S5NPV0-F1
#
_cell.length_a   1.000
_cell.length_b   1.000
_cell.length_c   1.000
_cell.angle_alpha   90.00
_cell.angle_beta   90.00
_cell.angle_gamma   90.00
#
_symmetry.space_group_name_H-M   'P 1'
#
loop_
_entity.id
_entity.type
_entity.pdbx_description
1 polymer ?
#
loop_
_entity_poly.entity_id
_entity_poly.type
_entity_poly.pdbx_seq_one_letter_code
_entity_poly.pdbx_strand_id
1 'polypeptide(L)'
;MGSQSKLGVDFPVKAYKLSENRYTLEDIKASIPSCKVDLAPLYEKPRRKSTVTLEEAKELYPEWYEKRIVQGEPKQKSKKQGGTWVCNEALYEWWKRKITEEVKAGGRYFSIMALCSYGLKCGISEQKIRRDAYAFLDHLESLTEDEDNHFSRADVKDGIKKPKMIYFYGILKY
;
A
#
# COMPACT_ATOMS: atom_id res chain seq x y z
N MET A 1 -36.70 15.43 2.16
CA MET A 1 -36.01 15.84 0.92
C MET A 1 -34.55 15.48 1.05
N GLY A 2 -34.13 14.32 0.54
CA GLY A 2 -32.71 13.93 0.52
C GLY A 2 -32.01 14.59 -0.67
N SER A 3 -30.75 14.97 -0.51
CA SER A 3 -29.94 15.41 -1.65
C SER A 3 -29.75 14.26 -2.65
N GLN A 4 -29.74 14.59 -3.94
CA GLN A 4 -29.48 13.63 -5.01
C GLN A 4 -28.07 13.04 -4.84
N SER A 5 -27.89 11.77 -5.19
CA SER A 5 -26.54 11.20 -5.22
C SER A 5 -25.73 11.85 -6.35
N LYS A 6 -24.39 11.72 -6.29
CA LYS A 6 -23.52 12.12 -7.41
C LYS A 6 -23.84 11.40 -8.72
N LEU A 7 -24.57 10.28 -8.67
CA LEU A 7 -24.97 9.48 -9.83
C LEU A 7 -26.36 9.85 -10.36
N GLY A 8 -27.04 10.83 -9.76
CA GLY A 8 -28.34 11.32 -10.21
C GLY A 8 -29.53 10.81 -9.38
N VAL A 9 -30.73 11.20 -9.83
CA VAL A 9 -32.02 10.96 -9.14
C VAL A 9 -32.37 9.48 -9.05
N ASP A 10 -31.98 8.69 -10.05
CA ASP A 10 -32.28 7.26 -10.13
C ASP A 10 -31.48 6.41 -9.14
N PHE A 11 -30.49 7.02 -8.47
CA PHE A 11 -29.63 6.37 -7.48
C PHE A 11 -29.88 6.99 -6.10
N PRO A 12 -30.98 6.61 -5.42
CA PRO A 12 -31.28 7.14 -4.10
C PRO A 12 -30.23 6.68 -3.08
N VAL A 13 -29.70 7.63 -2.30
CA VAL A 13 -28.77 7.33 -1.21
C VAL A 13 -29.55 6.77 -0.02
N LYS A 14 -29.21 5.56 0.42
CA LYS A 14 -29.67 5.00 1.70
C LYS A 14 -28.62 5.27 2.78
N ALA A 15 -29.02 5.91 3.85
CA ALA A 15 -28.20 6.05 5.05
C ALA A 15 -28.77 5.16 6.16
N TYR A 16 -27.89 4.53 6.94
CA TYR A 16 -28.26 3.73 8.10
C TYR A 16 -27.75 4.42 9.37
N LYS A 17 -28.59 4.51 10.40
CA LYS A 17 -28.16 4.96 11.73
C LYS A 17 -27.49 3.79 12.45
N LEU A 18 -26.22 3.95 12.83
CA LEU A 18 -25.53 2.96 13.65
C LEU A 18 -26.05 3.03 15.09
N SER A 19 -26.24 1.88 15.73
CA SER A 19 -26.54 1.81 17.16
C SER A 19 -25.30 2.15 17.99
N GLU A 20 -25.50 2.70 19.19
CA GLU A 20 -24.42 2.87 20.18
C GLU A 20 -23.93 1.53 20.74
N ASN A 21 -24.81 0.51 20.73
CA ASN A 21 -24.48 -0.84 21.13
C ASN A 21 -23.49 -1.49 20.15
N ARG A 22 -22.52 -2.22 20.69
CA ARG A 22 -21.61 -3.08 19.94
C ARG A 22 -22.07 -4.51 20.06
N TYR A 23 -22.13 -5.21 18.94
CA TYR A 23 -22.51 -6.62 18.88
C TYR A 23 -21.39 -7.42 18.24
N THR A 24 -21.10 -8.58 18.83
CA THR A 24 -20.23 -9.59 18.23
C THR A 24 -20.99 -10.40 17.18
N LEU A 25 -20.27 -11.15 16.34
CA LEU A 25 -20.92 -12.05 15.37
C LEU A 25 -21.70 -13.14 16.10
N GLU A 26 -21.23 -13.54 17.27
CA GLU A 26 -21.85 -14.49 18.17
C GLU A 26 -23.18 -13.94 18.74
N ASP A 27 -23.21 -12.67 19.17
CA ASP A 27 -24.44 -12.02 19.64
C ASP A 27 -25.51 -11.96 18.53
N ILE A 28 -25.08 -11.62 17.31
CA ILE A 28 -25.97 -11.57 16.15
C ILE A 28 -26.50 -12.97 15.84
N LYS A 29 -25.64 -13.99 15.83
CA LYS A 29 -26.04 -15.38 15.61
C LYS A 29 -27.05 -15.86 16.65
N ALA A 30 -26.88 -15.50 17.92
CA ALA A 30 -27.79 -15.85 19.00
C ALA A 30 -29.15 -15.14 18.89
N SER A 31 -29.19 -13.93 18.34
CA SER A 31 -30.42 -13.13 18.19
C SER A 31 -31.36 -13.61 17.08
N ILE A 32 -30.88 -14.42 16.13
CA ILE A 32 -31.66 -14.91 14.98
C ILE A 32 -32.15 -16.33 15.28
N PRO A 33 -33.47 -16.55 15.47
CA PRO A 33 -34.02 -17.88 15.66
C PRO A 33 -33.62 -18.80 14.51
N SER A 34 -33.11 -20.00 14.83
CA SER A 34 -32.66 -21.03 13.87
C SER A 34 -31.43 -20.71 13.00
N CYS A 35 -30.57 -19.76 13.39
CA CYS A 35 -29.33 -19.47 12.67
C CYS A 35 -28.30 -20.62 12.74
N LYS A 36 -28.12 -21.34 11.63
CA LYS A 36 -27.17 -22.47 11.50
C LYS A 36 -25.80 -22.07 10.95
N VAL A 37 -25.49 -20.78 10.85
CA VAL A 37 -24.25 -20.29 10.25
C VAL A 37 -23.05 -20.72 11.10
N ASP A 38 -22.07 -21.38 10.49
CA ASP A 38 -20.78 -21.66 11.12
C ASP A 38 -19.85 -20.45 10.96
N LEU A 39 -19.32 -19.96 12.09
CA LEU A 39 -18.40 -18.82 12.14
C LEU A 39 -16.94 -19.26 12.13
N ALA A 40 -16.63 -20.54 12.37
CA ALA A 40 -15.26 -21.05 12.40
C ALA A 40 -14.44 -20.72 11.13
N PRO A 41 -15.00 -20.81 9.91
CA PRO A 41 -14.26 -20.46 8.69
C PRO A 41 -13.82 -18.99 8.61
N LEU A 42 -14.51 -18.07 9.31
CA LEU A 42 -14.14 -16.64 9.32
C LEU A 42 -12.85 -16.39 10.09
N TYR A 43 -12.56 -17.26 11.07
CA TYR A 43 -11.37 -17.17 11.92
C TYR A 43 -10.20 -17.99 11.36
N GLU A 44 -10.49 -18.93 10.46
CA GLU A 44 -9.46 -19.69 9.77
C GLU A 44 -8.74 -18.84 8.72
N LYS A 45 -7.43 -18.68 8.89
CA LYS A 45 -6.61 -18.02 7.88
C LYS A 45 -6.64 -18.86 6.60
N PRO A 46 -7.05 -18.32 5.44
CA PRO A 46 -7.12 -19.10 4.21
C PRO A 46 -5.76 -19.69 3.89
N ARG A 47 -5.69 -21.02 3.85
CA ARG A 47 -4.48 -21.74 3.44
C ARG A 47 -4.34 -21.56 1.93
N ARG A 48 -3.34 -20.80 1.50
CA ARG A 48 -2.97 -20.76 0.07
C ARG A 48 -2.43 -22.14 -0.30
N LYS A 49 -3.21 -22.92 -1.03
CA LYS A 49 -2.71 -24.13 -1.69
C LYS A 49 -1.70 -23.69 -2.75
N SER A 50 -0.54 -24.34 -2.83
CA SER A 50 0.36 -24.09 -3.95
C SER A 50 -0.33 -24.57 -5.23
N THR A 51 -0.18 -23.80 -6.31
CA THR A 51 -0.70 -24.19 -7.63
C THR A 51 0.08 -25.35 -8.23
N VAL A 52 1.33 -25.54 -7.78
CA VAL A 52 2.25 -26.56 -8.26
C VAL A 52 2.63 -27.54 -7.15
N THR A 53 2.85 -28.79 -7.54
CA THR A 53 3.44 -29.83 -6.70
C THR A 53 4.93 -29.58 -6.47
N LEU A 54 5.53 -30.32 -5.54
CA LEU A 54 6.95 -30.18 -5.22
C LEU A 54 7.85 -30.64 -6.40
N GLU A 55 7.41 -31.65 -7.15
CA GLU A 55 8.12 -32.17 -8.33
C GLU A 55 8.09 -31.18 -9.48
N GLU A 56 6.92 -30.63 -9.82
CA GLU A 56 6.79 -29.57 -10.83
C GLU A 56 7.59 -28.31 -10.43
N ALA A 57 7.61 -27.97 -9.13
CA ALA A 57 8.42 -26.85 -8.65
C ALA A 57 9.93 -27.09 -8.78
N LYS A 58 10.39 -28.35 -8.75
CA LYS A 58 11.80 -28.70 -8.99
C LYS A 58 12.20 -28.43 -10.43
N GLU A 59 11.32 -28.73 -11.38
CA GLU A 59 11.54 -28.46 -12.80
C GLU A 59 11.45 -26.96 -13.12
N LEU A 60 10.43 -26.27 -12.60
CA LEU A 60 10.19 -24.86 -12.87
C LEU A 60 11.17 -23.92 -12.15
N TYR A 61 11.61 -24.29 -10.94
CA TYR A 61 12.44 -23.45 -10.08
C TYR A 61 13.61 -24.25 -9.45
N PRO A 62 14.54 -24.77 -10.26
CA PRO A 62 15.61 -25.65 -9.81
C PRO A 62 16.50 -25.01 -8.73
N GLU A 63 16.84 -23.72 -8.88
CA GLU A 63 17.64 -23.00 -7.87
C GLU A 63 16.91 -22.83 -6.53
N TRP A 64 15.59 -22.60 -6.58
CA TRP A 64 14.80 -22.47 -5.36
C TRP A 64 14.69 -23.82 -4.64
N TYR A 65 14.49 -24.91 -5.39
CA TYR A 65 14.42 -26.26 -4.85
C TYR A 65 15.72 -26.66 -4.17
N GLU A 66 16.85 -26.42 -4.83
CA GLU A 66 18.18 -26.67 -4.30
C GLU A 66 18.39 -25.92 -2.97
N LYS A 67 18.14 -24.61 -2.95
CA LYS A 67 18.33 -23.79 -1.74
C LYS A 67 17.37 -24.18 -0.61
N ARG A 68 16.09 -24.45 -0.91
CA ARG A 68 15.03 -24.60 0.13
C ARG A 68 14.76 -26.02 0.56
N ILE A 69 14.90 -26.98 -0.34
CA ILE A 69 14.56 -28.38 -0.09
C ILE A 69 15.83 -29.19 0.16
N VAL A 70 16.88 -29.03 -0.68
CA VAL A 70 18.13 -29.78 -0.54
C VAL A 70 19.00 -29.19 0.57
N GLN A 71 19.29 -27.88 0.49
CA GLN A 71 20.18 -27.19 1.44
C GLN A 71 19.46 -26.77 2.73
N GLY A 72 18.12 -26.82 2.75
CA GLY A 72 17.32 -26.46 3.91
C GLY A 72 17.46 -25.00 4.33
N GLU A 73 17.87 -24.11 3.42
CA GLU A 73 18.03 -22.70 3.76
C GLU A 73 16.70 -22.15 4.26
N PRO A 74 16.67 -21.52 5.44
CA PRO A 74 15.44 -20.96 5.95
C PRO A 74 14.90 -19.95 4.94
N LYS A 75 13.56 -19.85 4.86
CA LYS A 75 12.91 -18.77 4.12
C LYS A 75 13.66 -17.49 4.46
N GLN A 76 14.26 -16.86 3.45
CA GLN A 76 14.95 -15.60 3.60
C GLN A 76 14.01 -14.75 4.43
N LYS A 77 14.37 -14.51 5.71
CA LYS A 77 13.51 -13.75 6.60
C LYS A 77 13.32 -12.47 5.83
N SER A 78 12.07 -12.18 5.40
CA SER A 78 11.74 -10.94 4.71
C SER A 78 12.57 -9.88 5.41
N LYS A 79 13.52 -9.23 4.71
CA LYS A 79 14.45 -8.28 5.34
C LYS A 79 13.57 -7.19 5.91
N LYS A 80 13.05 -7.41 7.10
CA LYS A 80 12.06 -6.57 7.77
C LYS A 80 12.91 -5.64 8.57
N GLN A 81 13.33 -4.56 7.92
CA GLN A 81 13.83 -3.43 8.67
C GLN A 81 12.59 -2.68 9.17
N GLY A 82 12.32 -2.75 10.47
CA GLY A 82 11.14 -2.12 11.08
C GLY A 82 9.79 -2.74 10.71
N GLY A 83 9.74 -3.99 10.24
CA GLY A 83 8.48 -4.69 9.90
C GLY A 83 8.01 -4.56 8.44
N THR A 84 8.73 -3.81 7.60
CA THR A 84 8.37 -3.57 6.19
C THR A 84 9.15 -4.48 5.24
N TRP A 85 8.49 -4.99 4.20
CA TRP A 85 9.16 -5.72 3.11
C TRP A 85 10.19 -4.81 2.43
N VAL A 86 11.45 -5.23 2.40
CA VAL A 86 12.46 -4.53 1.59
C VAL A 86 12.18 -4.79 0.11
N CYS A 87 11.81 -3.73 -0.60
CA CYS A 87 11.65 -3.72 -2.06
C CYS A 87 13.02 -3.65 -2.76
N ASN A 88 13.09 -4.09 -4.01
CA ASN A 88 14.28 -3.94 -4.83
C ASN A 88 14.51 -2.45 -5.16
N GLU A 89 15.75 -1.97 -5.08
CA GLU A 89 16.18 -0.61 -5.45
C GLU A 89 15.71 -0.18 -6.85
N ALA A 90 15.55 -1.12 -7.78
CA ALA A 90 14.97 -0.85 -9.10
C ALA A 90 13.60 -0.13 -9.04
N LEU A 91 12.80 -0.36 -7.99
CA LEU A 91 11.53 0.33 -7.80
C LEU A 91 11.71 1.80 -7.42
N TYR A 92 12.76 2.13 -6.66
CA TYR A 92 13.10 3.50 -6.32
C TYR A 92 13.53 4.29 -7.57
N GLU A 93 14.40 3.70 -8.38
CA GLU A 93 14.81 4.30 -9.67
C GLU A 93 13.65 4.39 -10.66
N TRP A 94 12.73 3.42 -10.67
CA TRP A 94 11.50 3.51 -11.46
C TRP A 94 10.64 4.73 -11.06
N TRP A 95 10.50 5.02 -9.76
CA TRP A 95 9.77 6.20 -9.30
C TRP A 95 10.44 7.51 -9.72
N LYS A 96 11.77 7.57 -9.71
CA LYS A 96 12.52 8.74 -10.20
C LYS A 96 12.24 9.00 -11.68
N ARG A 97 12.29 7.94 -12.50
CA ARG A 97 11.94 8.02 -13.91
C ARG A 97 10.49 8.45 -14.11
N LYS A 98 9.56 7.85 -13.37
CA LYS A 98 8.13 8.18 -13.44
C LYS A 98 7.82 9.64 -13.10
N ILE A 99 8.51 10.21 -12.11
CA ILE A 99 8.42 11.64 -11.77
C ILE A 99 8.83 12.52 -12.95
N THR A 100 9.89 12.11 -13.64
CA THR A 100 10.45 12.87 -14.76
C THR A 100 9.56 12.80 -16.00
N GLU A 101 8.97 11.63 -16.27
CA GLU A 101 8.34 11.33 -17.57
C GLU A 101 6.80 11.40 -17.56
N GLU A 102 6.14 11.03 -16.46
CA GLU A 102 4.69 10.74 -16.46
C GLU A 102 3.85 11.61 -15.52
N VAL A 103 4.48 12.35 -14.59
CA VAL A 103 3.73 13.13 -13.59
C VAL A 103 3.10 14.36 -14.22
N LYS A 104 1.84 14.62 -13.85
CA LYS A 104 1.07 15.83 -14.19
C LYS A 104 0.92 16.75 -12.98
N ALA A 105 0.45 17.97 -13.17
CA ALA A 105 0.26 18.98 -12.12
C ALA A 105 -0.44 18.43 -10.85
N GLY A 106 -1.53 17.67 -11.00
CA GLY A 106 -2.26 17.08 -9.87
C GLY A 106 -1.53 15.95 -9.12
N GLY A 107 -0.47 15.38 -9.70
CA GLY A 107 0.26 14.23 -9.16
C GLY A 107 1.54 14.57 -8.39
N ARG A 108 1.98 15.83 -8.40
CA ARG A 108 3.31 16.26 -7.92
C ARG A 108 3.58 15.89 -6.47
N TYR A 109 2.67 16.24 -5.57
CA TYR A 109 2.78 15.91 -4.15
C TYR A 109 2.80 14.40 -3.89
N PHE A 110 1.89 13.66 -4.53
CA PHE A 110 1.81 12.21 -4.37
C PHE A 110 3.09 11.52 -4.88
N SER A 111 3.67 12.03 -5.96
CA SER A 111 4.89 11.48 -6.53
C SER A 111 6.09 11.59 -5.58
N ILE A 112 6.26 12.72 -4.88
CA ILE A 112 7.27 12.89 -3.83
C ILE A 112 6.99 11.97 -2.64
N MET A 113 5.73 11.87 -2.20
CA MET A 113 5.34 10.97 -1.12
C MET A 113 5.64 9.52 -1.46
N ALA A 114 5.36 9.09 -2.70
CA ALA A 114 5.62 7.76 -3.19
C ALA A 114 7.11 7.47 -3.27
N LEU A 115 7.89 8.37 -3.89
CA LEU A 115 9.35 8.28 -3.96
C LEU A 115 9.96 8.07 -2.57
N CYS A 116 9.54 8.86 -1.58
CA CYS A 116 10.05 8.77 -0.23
C CYS A 116 9.62 7.47 0.47
N SER A 117 8.37 7.06 0.32
CA SER A 117 7.85 5.81 0.90
C SER A 117 8.57 4.59 0.34
N TYR A 118 8.74 4.52 -0.98
CA TYR A 118 9.41 3.40 -1.63
C TYR A 118 10.93 3.45 -1.46
N GLY A 119 11.54 4.62 -1.34
CA GLY A 119 12.95 4.74 -0.97
C GLY A 119 13.25 4.09 0.39
N LEU A 120 12.40 4.35 1.39
CA LEU A 120 12.48 3.68 2.69
C LEU A 120 12.26 2.16 2.55
N LYS A 121 11.30 1.72 1.71
CA LYS A 121 11.10 0.30 1.38
C LYS A 121 12.32 -0.32 0.71
N CYS A 122 13.08 0.42 -0.06
CA CYS A 122 14.27 -0.11 -0.73
C CYS A 122 15.53 -0.06 0.15
N GLY A 123 15.43 0.44 1.40
CA GLY A 123 16.59 0.60 2.29
C GLY A 123 17.50 1.77 1.90
N ILE A 124 17.00 2.73 1.11
CA ILE A 124 17.75 3.94 0.74
C ILE A 124 17.82 4.86 1.96
N SER A 125 18.99 5.46 2.18
CA SER A 125 19.18 6.38 3.31
C SER A 125 18.23 7.59 3.20
N GLU A 126 17.70 8.05 4.34
CA GLU A 126 16.83 9.24 4.37
C GLU A 126 17.50 10.47 3.77
N GLN A 127 18.82 10.61 3.96
CA GLN A 127 19.59 11.72 3.41
C GLN A 127 19.59 11.71 1.88
N LYS A 128 19.76 10.52 1.26
CA LYS A 128 19.69 10.38 -0.20
C LYS A 128 18.28 10.62 -0.71
N ILE A 129 17.26 10.04 -0.06
CA ILE A 129 15.85 10.26 -0.41
C ILE A 129 15.51 11.74 -0.39
N ARG A 130 15.91 12.46 0.66
CA ARG A 130 15.65 13.89 0.81
C ARG A 130 16.33 14.70 -0.29
N ARG A 131 17.58 14.38 -0.62
CA ARG A 131 18.32 15.05 -1.70
C ARG A 131 17.61 14.86 -3.04
N ASP A 132 17.28 13.61 -3.35
CA ASP A 132 16.63 13.25 -4.62
C ASP A 132 15.23 13.87 -4.71
N ALA A 133 14.47 13.93 -3.60
CA ALA A 133 13.16 14.60 -3.56
C ALA A 133 13.25 16.11 -3.83
N TYR A 134 14.24 16.80 -3.26
CA TYR A 134 14.44 18.24 -3.54
C TYR A 134 14.98 18.50 -4.94
N ALA A 135 15.70 17.54 -5.55
CA ALA A 135 16.18 17.68 -6.93
C ALA A 135 15.04 17.71 -7.96
N PHE A 136 13.84 17.21 -7.62
CA PHE A 136 12.67 17.29 -8.48
C PHE A 136 11.85 18.58 -8.33
N LEU A 137 12.24 19.50 -7.44
CA LEU A 137 11.44 20.70 -7.15
C LEU A 137 11.19 21.51 -8.43
N ASP A 138 12.26 21.89 -9.14
CA ASP A 138 12.14 22.75 -10.33
C ASP A 138 11.38 22.05 -11.46
N HIS A 139 11.59 20.75 -11.64
CA HIS A 139 10.83 19.94 -12.61
C HIS A 139 9.34 19.91 -12.27
N LEU A 140 8.99 19.59 -11.02
CA LEU A 140 7.58 19.52 -10.61
C LEU A 140 6.92 20.89 -10.62
N GLU A 141 7.65 21.95 -10.31
CA GLU A 141 7.15 23.31 -10.42
C GLU A 141 6.91 23.74 -11.87
N SER A 142 7.75 23.28 -12.80
CA SER A 142 7.56 23.55 -14.24
C SER A 142 6.26 22.96 -14.81
N LEU A 143 5.62 22.04 -14.09
CA LEU A 143 4.32 21.45 -14.45
C LEU A 143 3.13 22.28 -13.95
N THR A 144 3.34 23.47 -13.40
CA THR A 144 2.27 24.37 -12.96
C THR A 144 1.44 24.84 -14.16
N GLU A 145 0.13 24.59 -14.11
CA GLU A 145 -0.83 24.99 -15.15
C GLU A 145 -1.65 26.22 -14.72
N ASP A 146 -1.63 26.58 -13.43
CA ASP A 146 -2.44 27.62 -12.79
C ASP A 146 -1.58 28.39 -11.77
N GLU A 147 -1.58 29.72 -11.84
CA GLU A 147 -0.84 30.63 -10.95
C GLU A 147 -1.23 30.44 -9.47
N ASP A 148 -2.44 29.96 -9.18
CA ASP A 148 -2.87 29.68 -7.80
C ASP A 148 -2.37 28.32 -7.28
N ASN A 149 -1.66 27.53 -8.10
CA ASN A 149 -1.26 26.15 -7.83
C ASN A 149 0.25 25.90 -8.05
N HIS A 150 1.09 26.82 -7.57
CA HIS A 150 2.53 26.63 -7.53
C HIS A 150 2.93 25.48 -6.60
N PHE A 151 3.89 24.67 -7.04
CA PHE A 151 4.54 23.62 -6.28
C PHE A 151 5.82 24.14 -5.63
N SER A 152 5.83 24.13 -4.30
CA SER A 152 6.85 24.81 -3.52
C SER A 152 7.74 23.84 -2.74
N ARG A 153 8.79 24.41 -2.15
CA ARG A 153 9.64 23.70 -1.18
C ARG A 153 8.84 23.16 0.02
N ALA A 154 7.71 23.77 0.38
CA ALA A 154 6.85 23.31 1.47
C ALA A 154 6.17 21.98 1.11
N ASP A 155 5.73 21.83 -0.13
CA ASP A 155 5.09 20.60 -0.63
C ASP A 155 6.04 19.42 -0.61
N VAL A 156 7.30 19.64 -1.04
CA VAL A 156 8.36 18.63 -0.94
C VAL A 156 8.63 18.26 0.52
N LYS A 157 8.73 19.26 1.40
CA LYS A 157 8.97 19.05 2.84
C LYS A 157 7.86 18.21 3.47
N ASP A 158 6.60 18.47 3.14
CA ASP A 158 5.46 17.71 3.67
C ASP A 158 5.32 16.33 3.03
N GLY A 159 5.67 16.20 1.75
CA GLY A 159 5.79 14.93 1.05
C GLY A 159 6.84 14.01 1.67
N ILE A 160 7.92 14.55 2.25
CA ILE A 160 8.95 13.78 2.99
C ILE A 160 8.47 13.36 4.39
N LYS A 161 7.68 14.20 5.09
CA LYS A 161 7.19 13.91 6.46
C LYS A 161 6.15 12.78 6.49
N LYS A 162 5.21 12.75 5.55
CA LYS A 162 4.12 11.74 5.52
C LYS A 162 4.62 10.29 5.47
N PRO A 163 5.59 9.92 4.63
CA PRO A 163 6.20 8.60 4.60
C PRO A 163 6.71 8.17 5.96
N LYS A 164 7.33 9.05 6.75
CA LYS A 164 7.74 8.72 8.11
C LYS A 164 6.55 8.30 8.96
N MET A 165 5.44 9.05 8.93
CA MET A 165 4.23 8.65 9.63
C MET A 165 3.69 7.30 9.13
N ILE A 166 3.68 7.06 7.82
CA ILE A 166 3.14 5.82 7.25
C ILE A 166 4.04 4.61 7.56
N TYR A 167 5.36 4.81 7.50
CA TYR A 167 6.37 3.77 7.66
C TYR A 167 6.55 3.36 9.13
N PHE A 168 6.48 4.33 10.05
CA PHE A 168 6.59 4.07 11.49
C PHE A 168 5.28 3.58 12.11
N TYR A 169 4.12 4.03 11.61
CA TYR A 169 2.81 3.65 12.17
C TYR A 169 2.07 2.54 11.39
N GLY A 170 2.65 1.99 10.32
CA GLY A 170 2.12 0.81 9.63
C GLY A 170 0.77 1.03 8.91
N ILE A 171 0.45 2.26 8.51
CA ILE A 171 -0.90 2.66 8.08
C ILE A 171 -1.25 2.23 6.65
N LEU A 172 -0.30 1.80 5.82
CA LEU A 172 -0.61 1.21 4.51
C LEU A 172 -0.70 -0.32 4.57
N LYS A 173 -1.77 -0.82 5.20
CA LYS A 173 -2.40 -2.07 4.79
C LYS A 173 -3.51 -1.72 3.81
N TYR A 174 -3.19 -1.76 2.52
CA TYR A 174 -4.21 -1.99 1.50
C TYR A 174 -4.53 -3.48 1.49
#